data_AF-X1CJM8-F1
#
_entry.id   AF-X1CJM8-F1
#
_cell.length_a   1.000
_cell.length_b   1.000
_cell.length_c   1.000
_cell.angle_alpha   90.00
_cell.angle_beta   90.00
_cell.angle_gamma   90.00
#
_symmetry.space_group_name_H-M   'P 1'
#
loop_
_entity.id
_entity.type
_entity.pdbx_description
1 polymer ?
#
loop_
_entity_poly.entity_id
_entity_poly.type
_entity_poly.pdbx_seq_one_letter_code
_entity_poly.pdbx_strand_id
1 'polypeptide(L)'
;MEMEAELSRIIIDEQSDQQVIVIKERNGNRSFPIVIGIVEILAIDRRLKGLEPPRPMTHDLLSNVIEGLGAKIEKIVINDLRHHTFFAKIH
;
A
#
# COMPACT_ATOMS: atom_id res chain seq x y z
N MET A 1 18.38 -2.12 10.19
CA MET A 1 17.32 -2.84 10.91
C MET A 1 16.01 -2.32 10.36
N GLU A 2 15.16 -3.20 9.84
CA GLU A 2 13.83 -2.81 9.36
C GLU A 2 12.88 -2.70 10.53
N MET A 3 11.89 -1.82 10.39
CA MET A 3 10.92 -1.50 11.43
C MET A 3 9.54 -1.87 10.93
N GLU A 4 8.80 -2.66 11.71
CA GLU A 4 7.43 -3.01 11.37
C GLU A 4 6.53 -1.79 11.40
N ALA A 5 5.75 -1.63 10.34
CA ALA A 5 4.80 -0.55 10.18
C ALA A 5 3.49 -1.07 9.59
N GLU A 6 2.43 -0.33 9.83
CA GLU A 6 1.08 -0.65 9.40
C GLU A 6 0.41 0.57 8.77
N LEU A 7 -0.57 0.31 7.90
CA LEU A 7 -1.45 1.34 7.38
C LEU A 7 -2.40 1.78 8.50
N SER A 8 -2.23 3.01 9.00
CA SER A 8 -3.00 3.52 10.14
C SER A 8 -4.28 4.23 9.73
N ARG A 9 -4.25 4.97 8.61
CA ARG A 9 -5.41 5.68 8.06
C ARG A 9 -5.23 5.95 6.58
N ILE A 10 -6.36 6.06 5.89
CA ILE A 10 -6.47 6.61 4.53
C ILE A 10 -7.29 7.90 4.60
N ILE A 11 -6.93 8.89 3.80
CA ILE A 11 -7.65 10.15 3.65
C ILE A 11 -7.99 10.26 2.17
N ILE A 12 -9.30 10.25 1.89
CA ILE A 12 -9.84 10.39 0.54
C ILE A 12 -10.42 11.78 0.40
N ASP A 13 -9.94 12.53 -0.58
CA ASP A 13 -10.48 13.82 -1.00
C ASP A 13 -11.05 13.69 -2.41
N GLU A 14 -12.37 13.71 -2.54
CA GLU A 14 -13.07 13.55 -3.82
C GLU A 14 -12.86 14.74 -4.77
N GLN A 15 -12.32 15.86 -4.28
CA GLN A 15 -12.05 17.06 -5.08
C GLN A 15 -10.58 17.18 -5.50
N SER A 16 -9.74 16.22 -5.12
CA SER A 16 -8.29 16.24 -5.36
C SER A 16 -7.83 14.97 -6.06
N ASP A 17 -6.83 15.08 -6.93
CA ASP A 17 -6.12 13.90 -7.46
C ASP A 17 -5.08 13.36 -6.47
N GLN A 18 -4.74 14.15 -5.44
CA GLN A 18 -3.79 13.80 -4.40
C GLN A 18 -4.52 13.22 -3.19
N GLN A 19 -4.27 11.95 -2.92
CA GLN A 19 -4.83 11.17 -1.83
C GLN A 19 -3.74 10.87 -0.82
N VAL A 20 -4.07 10.65 0.45
CA VAL A 20 -3.05 10.45 1.48
C VAL A 20 -3.28 9.16 2.24
N ILE A 21 -2.24 8.35 2.37
CA ILE A 21 -2.19 7.26 3.34
C ILE A 21 -1.22 7.61 4.45
N VAL A 22 -1.45 7.12 5.66
CA VAL A 22 -0.51 7.31 6.77
C VAL A 22 -0.02 5.96 7.27
N ILE A 23 1.28 5.79 7.20
CA ILE A 23 1.99 4.63 7.70
C ILE A 23 2.46 4.93 9.12
N LYS A 24 2.18 4.03 10.06
CA LYS A 24 2.55 4.16 11.46
C LYS A 24 3.44 3.00 11.87
N GLU A 25 4.45 3.27 12.67
CA GLU A 25 5.23 2.25 13.35
C GLU A 25 4.33 1.39 14.26
N ARG A 26 4.41 0.06 14.13
CA ARG A 26 3.52 -0.87 14.84
C ARG A 26 3.68 -0.80 16.36
N ASN A 27 4.94 -0.69 16.83
CA ASN A 27 5.30 -0.66 18.26
C ASN A 27 5.85 0.70 18.69
N GLY A 28 5.44 1.79 18.04
CA GLY A 28 5.96 3.12 18.30
C GLY A 28 4.97 4.24 17.99
N ASN A 29 5.45 5.47 18.15
CA ASN A 29 4.64 6.69 17.98
C ASN A 29 4.94 7.44 16.69
N ARG A 30 5.89 6.95 15.88
CA ARG A 30 6.25 7.58 14.61
C ARG A 30 5.22 7.22 13.55
N SER A 31 4.87 8.20 12.73
CA SER A 31 4.07 8.01 11.53
C SER A 31 4.51 9.00 10.46
N PHE A 32 4.24 8.67 9.21
CA PHE A 32 4.48 9.57 8.09
C PHE A 32 3.40 9.40 7.01
N PRO A 33 3.02 10.48 6.33
CA PRO A 33 2.10 10.43 5.21
C PRO A 33 2.81 10.05 3.91
N ILE A 34 2.11 9.35 3.03
CA ILE A 34 2.48 9.11 1.63
C ILE A 34 1.34 9.61 0.77
N VAL A 35 1.67 10.49 -0.19
CA VAL A 35 0.71 10.96 -1.19
C VAL A 35 0.65 9.95 -2.33
N ILE A 36 -0.55 9.53 -2.69
CA ILE A 36 -0.83 8.60 -3.80
C ILE A 36 -1.97 9.16 -4.67
N GLY A 37 -2.28 8.52 -5.78
CA GLY A 37 -3.38 8.91 -6.65
C GLY A 37 -4.72 8.28 -6.26
N ILE A 38 -5.77 8.73 -6.96
CA ILE A 38 -7.15 8.23 -6.78
C ILE A 38 -7.29 6.74 -7.11
N VAL A 39 -6.56 6.25 -8.11
CA VAL A 39 -6.67 4.84 -8.53
C VAL A 39 -6.08 3.92 -7.47
N GLU A 40 -4.97 4.33 -6.85
CA GLU A 40 -4.31 3.61 -5.77
C GLU A 40 -5.16 3.61 -4.49
N ILE A 41 -5.69 4.77 -4.08
CA ILE A 41 -6.48 4.86 -2.85
C ILE A 41 -7.76 4.02 -2.93
N LEU A 42 -8.42 4.00 -4.10
CA LEU A 42 -9.63 3.21 -4.31
C LEU A 42 -9.35 1.70 -4.30
N ALA A 43 -8.18 1.27 -4.81
CA ALA A 43 -7.77 -0.12 -4.72
C ALA A 43 -7.52 -0.55 -3.26
N ILE A 44 -6.88 0.32 -2.47
CA ILE A 44 -6.63 0.10 -1.04
C ILE A 44 -7.95 0.09 -0.25
N ASP A 45 -8.80 1.10 -0.43
CA ASP A 45 -10.09 1.23 0.25
C ASP A 45 -11.00 0.02 0.00
N ARG A 46 -11.09 -0.43 -1.26
CA ARG A 46 -11.85 -1.65 -1.62
C ARG A 46 -11.37 -2.86 -0.83
N ARG A 47 -10.05 -3.06 -0.72
CA ARG A 47 -9.46 -4.18 0.02
C ARG A 47 -9.71 -4.07 1.52
N LEU A 48 -9.58 -2.87 2.10
CA LEU A 48 -9.86 -2.61 3.51
C LEU A 48 -11.33 -2.87 3.87
N LYS A 49 -12.26 -2.57 2.96
CA LYS A 49 -13.68 -2.86 3.11
C LYS A 49 -14.06 -4.32 2.87
N GLY A 50 -13.10 -5.17 2.48
CA GLY A 50 -13.36 -6.58 2.18
C GLY A 50 -14.27 -6.80 0.97
N LEU A 51 -14.32 -5.84 0.05
CA LEU A 51 -15.16 -5.93 -1.15
C LEU A 51 -14.46 -6.81 -2.20
N GLU A 52 -15.03 -7.99 -2.43
CA GLU A 52 -14.53 -8.93 -3.44
C GLU A 52 -15.15 -8.65 -4.82
N PRO A 53 -14.36 -8.25 -5.82
CA PRO A 53 -14.86 -8.05 -7.17
C PRO A 53 -15.17 -9.38 -7.85
N PRO A 54 -16.09 -9.42 -8.83
CA PRO A 54 -16.48 -10.66 -9.53
C PRO A 54 -15.38 -11.25 -10.42
N ARG A 55 -14.25 -10.55 -10.55
CA ARG A 55 -13.07 -10.95 -11.31
C ARG A 55 -11.81 -10.41 -10.64
N PRO A 56 -10.67 -11.10 -10.74
CA PRO A 56 -9.40 -10.61 -10.20
C PRO A 56 -9.05 -9.23 -10.75
N MET A 57 -8.71 -8.30 -9.86
CA MET A 57 -8.19 -6.98 -10.21
C MET A 57 -6.66 -7.03 -10.29
N THR A 58 -6.01 -5.91 -10.63
CA THR A 58 -4.55 -5.86 -10.88
C THR A 58 -3.72 -6.47 -9.75
N HIS A 59 -4.03 -6.14 -8.49
CA HIS A 59 -3.28 -6.64 -7.34
C HIS A 59 -3.57 -8.12 -7.05
N ASP A 60 -4.81 -8.57 -7.25
CA ASP A 60 -5.20 -9.98 -7.10
C ASP A 60 -4.50 -10.82 -8.19
N LEU A 61 -4.51 -10.34 -9.43
CA LEU A 61 -3.83 -10.99 -10.54
C LEU A 61 -2.32 -11.08 -10.31
N LEU A 62 -1.69 -10.02 -9.79
CA LEU A 62 -0.26 -10.05 -9.45
C LEU A 62 0.03 -11.08 -8.36
N SER A 63 -0.80 -11.16 -7.30
CA SER A 63 -0.67 -12.19 -6.27
C SER A 63 -0.77 -13.59 -6.87
N ASN A 64 -1.78 -13.82 -7.72
CA ASN A 64 -1.98 -15.11 -8.39
C ASN A 64 -0.80 -15.50 -9.29
N VAL A 65 -0.17 -14.54 -9.97
CA VAL A 65 1.02 -14.79 -10.78
C VAL A 65 2.21 -15.18 -9.91
N ILE A 66 2.45 -14.48 -8.81
CA ILE A 66 3.53 -14.78 -7.86
C ILE A 66 3.35 -16.19 -7.26
N GLU A 67 2.13 -16.50 -6.80
CA GLU A 67 1.78 -17.81 -6.26
C GLU A 67 1.90 -18.91 -7.33
N GLY A 68 1.44 -18.66 -8.55
CA GLY A 68 1.54 -19.60 -9.68
C GLY A 68 2.98 -19.93 -10.09
N LEU A 69 3.92 -19.03 -9.80
CA LEU A 69 5.36 -19.24 -9.98
C LEU A 69 6.02 -19.94 -8.77
N GLY A 70 5.25 -20.32 -7.74
CA GLY A 70 5.74 -20.94 -6.52
C GLY A 70 6.47 -19.97 -5.57
N ALA A 71 6.28 -18.66 -5.76
CA ALA A 71 6.87 -17.63 -4.91
C ALA A 71 5.85 -17.10 -3.89
N LYS A 72 6.36 -16.40 -2.88
CA LYS A 72 5.56 -15.69 -1.88
C LYS A 72 6.19 -14.33 -1.62
N ILE A 73 5.37 -13.31 -1.34
CA ILE A 73 5.86 -12.03 -0.83
C ILE A 73 6.15 -12.21 0.66
N GLU A 74 7.41 -12.02 1.05
CA GLU A 74 7.84 -12.09 2.44
C GLU A 74 7.63 -10.75 3.16
N LYS A 75 7.91 -9.64 2.48
CA LYS A 75 7.76 -8.29 3.03
C LYS A 75 7.82 -7.22 1.95
N ILE A 76 7.34 -6.03 2.31
CA ILE A 76 7.49 -4.80 1.52
C ILE A 76 8.23 -3.78 2.38
N VAL A 77 9.33 -3.23 1.86
CA VAL A 77 10.20 -2.31 2.59
C VAL A 77 10.22 -0.96 1.89
N ILE A 78 9.69 0.07 2.55
CA ILE A 78 9.85 1.47 2.13
C ILE A 78 11.22 1.93 2.64
N ASN A 79 12.17 2.15 1.73
CA ASN A 79 13.59 2.25 2.09
C ASN A 79 14.29 3.53 1.63
N ASP A 80 13.62 4.39 0.86
CA ASP A 80 14.21 5.63 0.37
C ASP A 80 13.14 6.71 0.12
N LEU A 81 13.56 7.98 0.17
CA LEU A 81 12.76 9.15 -0.16
C LEU A 81 13.62 10.13 -0.96
N ARG A 82 13.27 10.35 -2.23
CA ARG A 82 13.99 11.28 -3.11
C ARG A 82 12.99 12.17 -3.81
N HIS A 83 13.20 13.48 -3.77
CA HIS A 83 12.34 14.46 -4.45
C HIS A 83 10.84 14.21 -4.17
N HIS A 84 10.49 14.06 -2.88
CA HIS A 84 9.11 13.76 -2.43
C HIS A 84 8.52 12.44 -2.94
N THR A 85 9.33 11.53 -3.47
CA THR A 85 8.90 10.21 -3.95
C THR A 85 9.47 9.13 -3.04
N PHE A 86 8.58 8.35 -2.43
CA PHE A 86 8.96 7.15 -1.66
C PHE A 86 9.30 6.00 -2.60
N PHE A 87 10.38 5.30 -2.30
CA PHE A 87 10.75 4.06 -2.99
C PHE A 87 10.59 2.87 -2.06
N ALA A 88 10.11 1.77 -2.62
CA ALA A 88 9.93 0.52 -1.90
C ALA A 88 10.49 -0.67 -2.68
N LYS A 89 10.83 -1.73 -1.94
CA LYS A 89 11.22 -3.03 -2.47
C LYS A 89 10.24 -4.10 -1.99
N ILE A 90 9.87 -4.99 -2.88
CA ILE A 90 9.09 -6.20 -2.58
C ILE A 90 10.09 -7.35 -2.52
N HIS A 91 10.06 -8.08 -1.42
CA HIS A 91 10.91 -9.25 -1.15
C HIS A 91 10.05 -10.50 -1.13
#